data_AF-A0AAU3Q4N6-F1
#
_entry.id   AF-A0AAU3Q4N6-F1
#
_cell.length_a   1.000
_cell.length_b   1.000
_cell.length_c   1.000
_cell.angle_alpha   90.00
_cell.angle_beta   90.00
_cell.angle_gamma   90.00
#
_symmetry.space_group_name_H-M   'P 1'
#
loop_
_entity.id
_entity.type
_entity.pdbx_description
1 polymer ?
#
loop_
_entity_poly.entity_id
_entity_poly.type
_entity_poly.pdbx_seq_one_letter_code
_entity_poly.pdbx_strand_id
1 'polypeptide(L)'
;MVGAPRAAVSGTIELDGARHEVTGRGYHDRNWGVGDMKKIIDRWHRGRLYVDDYSLLFASVLTQRSQGGHEISPLMLARHDDIVLSTGETILTEGPAIFDSVAGRTYPEWAELEVSGSVELRLVVDKVIHAHDLLDDVPVIRSRLIKPLVHRLVGHPGYFRFESSFESTVHTDGGPDKRGGSTLHELVALA
;
A
#
# COMPACT_ATOMS: atom_id res chain seq x y z
N MET A 1 -0.18 -20.78 -8.11
CA MET A 1 -0.61 -20.21 -6.81
C MET A 1 -1.62 -19.11 -7.08
N VAL A 2 -2.74 -19.11 -6.36
CA VAL A 2 -3.90 -18.21 -6.55
C VAL A 2 -3.92 -17.21 -5.40
N GLY A 3 -4.32 -15.96 -5.65
CA GLY A 3 -4.44 -14.95 -4.59
C GLY A 3 -5.56 -15.31 -3.60
N ALA A 4 -5.39 -14.95 -2.33
CA ALA A 4 -6.38 -15.17 -1.28
C ALA A 4 -6.71 -13.82 -0.61
N PRO A 5 -7.72 -13.08 -1.12
CA PRO A 5 -7.95 -11.70 -0.72
C PRO A 5 -8.66 -11.56 0.62
N ARG A 6 -9.24 -12.61 1.21
CA ARG A 6 -9.89 -12.57 2.54
C ARG A 6 -9.94 -13.98 3.15
N ALA A 7 -8.78 -14.60 3.33
CA ALA A 7 -8.70 -15.97 3.86
C ALA A 7 -8.98 -16.02 5.36
N ALA A 8 -9.68 -17.05 5.84
CA ALA A 8 -9.66 -17.38 7.26
C ALA A 8 -8.28 -17.99 7.60
N VAL A 9 -7.64 -17.48 8.64
CA VAL A 9 -6.35 -17.96 9.14
C VAL A 9 -6.56 -18.57 10.51
N SER A 10 -5.93 -19.72 10.73
CA SER A 10 -5.78 -20.33 12.06
C SER A 10 -4.38 -20.91 12.16
N GLY A 11 -3.82 -20.93 13.37
CA GLY A 11 -2.51 -21.49 13.62
C GLY A 11 -1.99 -21.14 15.00
N THR A 12 -0.68 -21.24 15.17
CA THR A 12 -0.03 -21.04 16.45
C THR A 12 1.14 -20.08 16.28
N ILE A 13 1.32 -19.14 17.21
CA ILE A 13 2.54 -18.32 17.35
C ILE A 13 3.24 -18.65 18.66
N GLU A 14 4.56 -18.58 18.67
CA GLU A 14 5.37 -18.65 19.89
C GLU A 14 6.01 -17.28 20.13
N LEU A 15 5.72 -16.67 21.27
CA LEU A 15 6.23 -15.37 21.68
C LEU A 15 6.75 -15.50 23.10
N ASP A 16 7.99 -15.07 23.34
CA ASP A 16 8.65 -15.13 24.65
C ASP A 16 8.61 -16.54 25.31
N GLY A 17 8.71 -17.59 24.49
CA GLY A 17 8.66 -18.99 24.93
C GLY A 17 7.25 -19.50 25.30
N ALA A 18 6.21 -18.69 25.10
CA ALA A 18 4.82 -19.07 25.30
C ALA A 18 4.14 -19.36 23.95
N ARG A 19 3.39 -20.47 23.90
CA ARG A 19 2.60 -20.88 22.74
C ARG A 19 1.20 -20.26 22.79
N HIS A 20 0.79 -19.61 21.71
CA HIS A 20 -0.53 -18.99 21.56
C HIS A 20 -1.24 -19.54 20.32
N GLU A 21 -2.46 -20.04 20.49
CA GLU A 21 -3.34 -20.32 19.36
C GLU A 21 -3.98 -19.02 18.85
N VAL A 22 -3.99 -18.84 17.53
CA VAL A 22 -4.45 -17.61 16.89
C VAL A 22 -5.38 -17.91 15.73
N THR A 23 -6.36 -17.04 15.54
CA THR A 23 -7.26 -17.03 14.39
C THR A 23 -7.40 -15.61 13.85
N GLY A 24 -7.66 -15.44 12.56
CA GLY A 24 -7.85 -14.12 11.99
C GLY A 24 -8.20 -14.12 10.50
N ARG A 25 -8.08 -12.95 9.88
CA ARG A 25 -8.24 -12.75 8.43
C ARG A 25 -6.87 -12.53 7.80
N GLY A 26 -6.56 -13.30 6.77
CA GLY A 26 -5.31 -13.26 6.03
C GLY A 26 -5.50 -12.74 4.62
N TYR A 27 -4.42 -12.18 4.08
CA TYR A 27 -4.30 -11.78 2.70
C TYR A 27 -3.07 -12.41 2.07
N HIS A 28 -3.21 -12.93 0.86
CA HIS A 28 -2.11 -13.42 0.05
C HIS A 28 -2.21 -12.88 -1.37
N ASP A 29 -1.27 -12.02 -1.76
CA ASP A 29 -1.10 -11.60 -3.14
C ASP A 29 -0.04 -12.42 -3.86
N ARG A 30 -0.19 -12.46 -5.19
CA ARG A 30 0.83 -12.98 -6.09
C ARG A 30 1.15 -11.92 -7.12
N ASN A 31 2.33 -11.33 -7.01
CA ASN A 31 2.87 -10.43 -8.00
C ASN A 31 3.91 -11.18 -8.84
N TRP A 32 3.95 -10.91 -10.13
CA TRP A 32 5.03 -11.33 -11.02
C TRP A 32 5.25 -10.21 -12.04
N GLY A 33 6.50 -10.08 -12.49
CA GLY A 33 6.88 -9.09 -13.48
C GLY A 33 8.21 -9.47 -14.10
N VAL A 34 8.54 -8.84 -15.22
CA VAL A 34 9.80 -9.04 -15.93
C VAL A 34 10.49 -7.69 -16.05
N GLY A 35 11.80 -7.66 -15.79
CA GLY A 35 12.64 -6.46 -15.94
C GLY A 35 13.08 -5.85 -14.62
N ASP A 36 13.89 -4.80 -14.73
CA ASP A 36 14.37 -4.02 -13.59
C ASP A 36 13.29 -3.03 -13.17
N MET A 37 12.55 -3.38 -12.12
CA MET A 37 11.43 -2.57 -11.64
C MET A 37 11.84 -1.14 -11.29
N LYS A 38 13.10 -0.93 -10.87
CA LYS A 38 13.66 0.39 -10.55
C LYS A 38 13.93 1.26 -11.76
N LYS A 39 13.76 0.75 -12.99
CA LYS A 39 13.82 1.53 -14.24
C LYS A 39 12.44 1.88 -14.79
N ILE A 40 11.41 1.21 -14.28
CA ILE A 40 10.04 1.28 -14.79
C ILE A 40 9.17 2.05 -13.83
N ILE A 41 9.23 1.70 -12.55
CA ILE A 41 8.38 2.25 -11.50
C ILE A 41 9.11 3.38 -10.78
N ASP A 42 8.37 4.45 -10.54
CA ASP A 42 8.73 5.55 -9.65
C ASP A 42 8.27 5.23 -8.23
N ARG A 43 6.97 4.98 -8.05
CA ARG A 43 6.39 4.56 -6.78
C ARG A 43 5.14 3.70 -6.96
N TRP A 44 4.78 2.96 -5.91
CA TRP A 44 3.45 2.38 -5.80
C TRP A 44 2.86 2.54 -4.40
N HIS A 45 1.56 2.77 -4.37
CA HIS A 45 0.71 2.57 -3.22
C HIS A 45 -0.03 1.25 -3.40
N ARG A 46 -0.15 0.47 -2.33
CA ARG A 46 -1.00 -0.71 -2.32
C ARG A 46 -1.67 -0.89 -0.98
N GLY A 47 -2.92 -1.31 -1.02
CA GLY A 47 -3.67 -1.49 0.21
C GLY A 47 -4.91 -2.32 0.01
N ARG A 48 -5.59 -2.52 1.14
CA ARG A 48 -6.79 -3.31 1.25
C ARG A 48 -7.64 -2.77 2.38
N LEU A 49 -8.93 -3.07 2.38
CA LEU A 49 -9.85 -2.79 3.48
C LEU A 49 -10.74 -3.99 3.68
N TYR A 50 -10.97 -4.34 4.95
CA TYR A 50 -11.93 -5.36 5.34
C TYR A 50 -12.83 -4.82 6.44
N VAL A 51 -13.98 -4.33 6.04
CA VAL A 51 -15.12 -4.17 6.95
C VAL A 51 -16.02 -5.40 6.84
N ASP A 52 -17.10 -5.41 7.61
CA ASP A 52 -18.00 -6.56 7.66
C ASP A 52 -18.65 -6.80 6.30
N ASP A 53 -19.14 -5.73 5.66
CA ASP A 53 -19.88 -5.83 4.41
C ASP A 53 -19.01 -5.71 3.16
N TYR A 54 -17.89 -4.98 3.25
CA TYR A 54 -17.05 -4.65 2.10
C TYR A 54 -15.64 -5.22 2.20
N SER A 55 -15.14 -5.62 1.04
CA SER A 55 -13.72 -5.87 0.80
C SER A 55 -13.26 -4.97 -0.34
N LEU A 56 -12.24 -4.17 -0.09
CA LEU A 56 -11.63 -3.29 -1.11
C LEU A 56 -10.17 -3.66 -1.27
N LEU A 57 -9.70 -3.73 -2.52
CA LEU A 57 -8.29 -3.84 -2.87
C LEU A 57 -7.95 -2.71 -3.82
N PHE A 58 -6.78 -2.08 -3.63
CA PHE A 58 -6.30 -1.08 -4.56
C PHE A 58 -4.79 -1.18 -4.77
N ALA A 59 -4.35 -0.73 -5.93
CA ALA A 59 -2.99 -0.29 -6.16
C ALA A 59 -3.01 1.01 -6.96
N SER A 60 -1.99 1.83 -6.79
CA SER A 60 -1.63 2.90 -7.72
C SER A 60 -0.14 2.74 -7.98
N VAL A 61 0.25 2.57 -9.23
CA VAL A 61 1.63 2.37 -9.66
C VAL A 61 1.99 3.48 -10.61
N LEU A 62 2.82 4.42 -10.15
CA LEU A 62 3.37 5.47 -10.98
C LEU A 62 4.65 4.98 -11.66
N THR A 63 4.69 5.08 -12.98
CA THR A 63 5.88 4.82 -13.77
C THR A 63 6.81 6.04 -13.80
N GLN A 64 8.09 5.81 -14.08
CA GLN A 64 9.05 6.90 -14.20
C GLN A 64 8.68 7.85 -15.34
N ARG A 65 9.10 9.12 -15.20
CA ARG A 65 8.98 10.12 -16.27
C ARG A 65 9.63 9.65 -17.58
N SER A 66 10.74 8.93 -17.51
CA SER A 66 11.43 8.34 -18.67
C SER A 66 10.57 7.30 -19.42
N GLN A 67 9.56 6.73 -18.75
CA GLN A 67 8.58 5.78 -19.28
C GLN A 67 7.21 6.43 -19.53
N GLY A 68 7.12 7.76 -19.50
CA GLY A 68 5.89 8.51 -19.78
C GLY A 68 5.11 8.97 -18.54
N GLY A 69 5.49 8.54 -17.33
CA GLY A 69 4.83 9.00 -16.10
C GLY A 69 3.36 8.54 -15.98
N HIS A 70 3.04 7.40 -16.58
CA HIS A 70 1.72 6.79 -16.49
C HIS A 70 1.44 6.26 -15.09
N GLU A 71 0.20 6.41 -14.64
CA GLU A 71 -0.30 5.84 -13.41
C GLU A 71 -1.26 4.69 -13.72
N ILE A 72 -1.03 3.54 -13.09
CA ILE A 72 -1.85 2.34 -13.23
C ILE A 72 -2.56 2.12 -11.89
N SER A 73 -3.87 2.36 -11.85
CA SER A 73 -4.59 2.50 -10.58
C SER A 73 -5.80 1.56 -10.44
N PRO A 74 -5.59 0.23 -10.43
CA PRO A 74 -6.68 -0.72 -10.27
C PRO A 74 -7.29 -0.63 -8.87
N LEU A 75 -8.62 -0.63 -8.82
CA LEU A 75 -9.41 -0.76 -7.61
C LEU A 75 -10.52 -1.78 -7.83
N MET A 76 -10.68 -2.68 -6.86
CA MET A 76 -11.79 -3.60 -6.78
C MET A 76 -12.50 -3.43 -5.45
N LEU A 77 -13.82 -3.32 -5.50
CA LEU A 77 -14.72 -3.29 -4.36
C LEU A 77 -15.71 -4.44 -4.50
N ALA A 78 -15.77 -5.26 -3.47
CA ALA A 78 -16.78 -6.30 -3.30
C ALA A 78 -17.65 -6.00 -2.09
N ARG A 79 -18.94 -6.30 -2.20
CA ARG A 79 -19.89 -6.32 -1.10
C ARG A 79 -20.33 -7.77 -0.88
N HIS A 80 -19.99 -8.32 0.28
CA HIS A 80 -20.08 -9.76 0.55
C HIS A 80 -19.40 -10.59 -0.57
N ASP A 81 -20.17 -11.36 -1.34
CA ASP A 81 -19.67 -12.25 -2.38
C ASP A 81 -19.72 -11.63 -3.79
N ASP A 82 -20.26 -10.42 -3.93
CA ASP A 82 -20.45 -9.75 -5.21
C ASP A 82 -19.40 -8.66 -5.44
N ILE A 83 -18.72 -8.71 -6.58
CA ILE A 83 -17.87 -7.59 -7.03
C ILE A 83 -18.79 -6.50 -7.56
N VAL A 84 -18.83 -5.36 -6.87
CA VAL A 84 -19.69 -4.22 -7.21
C VAL A 84 -18.94 -3.14 -8.02
N LEU A 85 -17.61 -3.14 -7.97
CA LEU A 85 -16.76 -2.27 -8.79
C LEU A 85 -15.42 -2.96 -9.09
N SER A 86 -14.97 -2.87 -10.33
CA SER A 86 -13.62 -3.27 -10.76
C SER A 86 -13.17 -2.32 -11.86
N THR A 87 -12.24 -1.41 -11.56
CA THR A 87 -11.86 -0.31 -12.44
C THR A 87 -10.37 -0.04 -12.40
N GLY A 88 -9.84 0.61 -13.45
CA GLY A 88 -8.50 1.20 -13.48
C GLY A 88 -8.49 2.73 -13.36
N GLU A 89 -9.67 3.35 -13.29
CA GLU A 89 -9.87 4.81 -13.32
C GLU A 89 -9.84 5.43 -11.92
N THR A 90 -9.01 4.91 -11.03
CA THR A 90 -8.90 5.42 -9.66
C THR A 90 -7.92 6.59 -9.61
N ILE A 91 -8.34 7.71 -9.04
CA ILE A 91 -7.46 8.85 -8.78
C ILE A 91 -6.93 8.72 -7.37
N LEU A 92 -5.59 8.71 -7.22
CA LEU A 92 -4.94 8.77 -5.91
C LEU A 92 -4.35 10.16 -5.69
N THR A 93 -4.69 10.77 -4.55
CA THR A 93 -4.12 12.06 -4.11
C THR A 93 -3.43 11.88 -2.77
N GLU A 94 -2.28 12.53 -2.60
CA GLU A 94 -1.48 12.48 -1.38
C GLU A 94 -1.56 13.80 -0.60
N GLY A 95 -1.54 13.68 0.72
CA GLY A 95 -1.43 14.80 1.64
C GLY A 95 -0.03 15.36 1.79
N PRO A 96 0.16 16.27 2.75
CA PRO A 96 1.47 16.82 3.10
C PRO A 96 2.51 15.72 3.37
N ALA A 97 3.74 15.99 2.98
CA ALA A 97 4.86 15.07 3.16
C ALA A 97 5.46 15.18 4.58
N ILE A 98 5.65 14.04 5.25
CA ILE A 98 6.29 13.90 6.56
C ILE A 98 7.60 13.13 6.38
N PHE A 99 8.71 13.65 6.90
CA PHE A 99 10.01 13.00 6.80
C PHE A 99 10.20 11.88 7.84
N ASP A 100 10.64 10.71 7.38
CA ASP A 100 11.04 9.59 8.23
C ASP A 100 12.56 9.37 8.13
N SER A 101 13.22 9.34 9.30
CA SER A 101 14.68 9.21 9.38
C SER A 101 15.17 7.77 9.19
N VAL A 102 14.32 6.76 9.36
CA VAL A 102 14.67 5.35 9.20
C VAL A 102 14.71 5.00 7.71
N ALA A 103 13.69 5.39 6.96
CA ALA A 103 13.67 5.25 5.50
C ALA A 103 14.51 6.30 4.78
N GLY A 104 14.88 7.39 5.47
CA GLY A 104 15.62 8.51 4.87
C GLY A 104 14.83 9.22 3.77
N ARG A 105 13.50 9.20 3.84
CA ARG A 105 12.57 9.78 2.85
C ARG A 105 11.27 10.22 3.53
N THR A 106 10.53 11.09 2.86
CA THR A 106 9.16 11.40 3.20
C THR A 106 8.14 10.31 2.82
N TYR A 107 7.01 10.33 3.53
CA TYR A 107 5.76 9.65 3.20
C TYR A 107 4.58 10.65 3.37
N PRO A 108 3.40 10.40 2.77
CA PRO A 108 2.28 11.31 2.91
C PRO A 108 1.53 11.12 4.24
N GLU A 109 1.09 12.21 4.86
CA GLU A 109 0.25 12.19 6.07
C GLU A 109 -1.06 11.42 5.86
N TRP A 110 -1.61 11.52 4.64
CA TRP A 110 -2.81 10.81 4.22
C TRP A 110 -2.76 10.50 2.72
N ALA A 111 -3.51 9.49 2.30
CA ALA A 111 -3.77 9.20 0.90
C ALA A 111 -5.29 9.11 0.68
N GLU A 112 -5.76 9.64 -0.43
CA GLU A 112 -7.17 9.62 -0.82
C GLU A 112 -7.32 8.94 -2.17
N LEU A 113 -8.29 8.05 -2.27
CA LEU A 113 -8.65 7.34 -3.48
C LEU A 113 -10.08 7.71 -3.86
N GLU A 114 -10.26 8.13 -5.10
CA GLU A 114 -11.57 8.48 -5.65
C GLU A 114 -11.82 7.70 -6.95
N VAL A 115 -13.01 7.10 -7.05
CA VAL A 115 -13.63 6.71 -8.30
C VAL A 115 -14.95 7.47 -8.37
N SER A 116 -15.02 8.46 -9.26
CA SER A 116 -16.11 9.42 -9.27
C SER A 116 -17.49 8.75 -9.35
N GLY A 117 -18.38 9.15 -8.43
CA GLY A 117 -19.73 8.61 -8.30
C GLY A 117 -19.82 7.16 -7.81
N SER A 118 -18.70 6.53 -7.41
CA SER A 118 -18.66 5.13 -6.98
C SER A 118 -18.07 4.95 -5.59
N VAL A 119 -16.83 5.40 -5.37
CA VAL A 119 -16.18 5.27 -4.06
C VAL A 119 -15.26 6.44 -3.77
N GLU A 120 -15.33 6.92 -2.55
CA GLU A 120 -14.36 7.82 -1.93
C GLU A 120 -13.73 7.08 -0.75
N LEU A 121 -12.41 7.15 -0.62
CA LEU A 121 -11.68 6.50 0.45
C LEU A 121 -10.53 7.39 0.90
N ARG A 122 -10.54 7.77 2.17
CA ARG A 122 -9.45 8.49 2.81
C ARG A 122 -8.74 7.58 3.80
N LEU A 123 -7.42 7.52 3.68
CA LEU A 123 -6.50 6.82 4.58
C LEU A 123 -5.65 7.86 5.32
N VAL A 124 -5.74 7.92 6.64
CA VAL A 124 -4.90 8.79 7.47
C VAL A 124 -3.85 7.94 8.15
N VAL A 125 -2.57 8.31 8.05
CA VAL A 125 -1.48 7.53 8.65
C VAL A 125 -1.44 7.78 10.16
N ASP A 126 -1.89 6.80 10.94
CA ASP A 126 -1.82 6.86 12.40
C ASP A 126 -0.42 6.46 12.89
N LYS A 127 0.18 5.46 12.23
CA LYS A 127 1.49 4.91 12.61
C LYS A 127 2.25 4.31 11.44
N VAL A 128 3.55 4.59 11.39
CA VAL A 128 4.51 3.85 10.55
C VAL A 128 4.91 2.58 11.30
N ILE A 129 4.42 1.42 10.86
CA ILE A 129 4.72 0.13 11.51
C ILE A 129 6.01 -0.48 10.99
N HIS A 130 6.44 -0.08 9.80
CA HIS A 130 7.74 -0.46 9.24
C HIS A 130 8.20 0.63 8.25
N ALA A 131 9.42 1.12 8.44
CA ALA A 131 10.14 1.96 7.50
C ALA A 131 11.48 1.29 7.19
N HIS A 132 11.91 1.32 5.93
CA HIS A 132 13.15 0.68 5.49
C HIS A 132 13.75 1.42 4.29
N ASP A 133 15.05 1.71 4.36
CA ASP A 133 15.84 2.22 3.22
C ASP A 133 16.27 1.03 2.36
N LEU A 134 15.79 0.96 1.12
CA LEU A 134 16.04 -0.17 0.23
C LEU A 134 17.50 -0.25 -0.24
N LEU A 135 18.32 0.81 -0.06
CA LEU A 135 19.76 0.74 -0.31
C LEU A 135 20.50 -0.05 0.78
N ASP A 136 19.93 -0.16 1.98
CA ASP A 136 20.52 -0.97 3.04
C ASP A 136 20.48 -2.46 2.72
N ASP A 137 19.75 -2.93 1.70
CA ASP A 137 19.80 -4.32 1.28
C ASP A 137 20.96 -4.64 0.34
N VAL A 138 21.71 -3.63 -0.13
CA VAL A 138 22.84 -3.84 -1.05
C VAL A 138 24.17 -3.89 -0.28
N PRO A 139 24.86 -5.04 -0.21
CA PRO A 139 26.02 -5.24 0.68
C PRO A 139 27.16 -4.24 0.47
N VAL A 140 27.37 -3.79 -0.77
CA VAL A 140 28.48 -2.89 -1.15
C VAL A 140 28.14 -1.41 -0.88
N ILE A 141 26.86 -1.05 -0.77
CA ILE A 141 26.37 0.34 -0.63
C ILE A 141 26.13 0.73 0.85
N ARG A 142 26.11 -0.24 1.78
CA ARG A 142 26.03 -0.02 3.24
C ARG A 142 27.18 0.82 3.82
N SER A 143 28.25 1.04 3.06
CA SER A 143 29.35 1.92 3.45
C SER A 143 28.86 3.36 3.61
N ARG A 144 28.92 3.89 4.85
CA ARG A 144 28.52 5.26 5.21
C ARG A 144 29.19 6.36 4.37
N LEU A 145 30.31 6.05 3.74
CA LEU A 145 31.07 6.98 2.89
C LEU A 145 30.53 7.03 1.45
N ILE A 146 29.97 5.93 0.96
CA ILE A 146 29.47 5.80 -0.42
C ILE A 146 27.97 6.12 -0.50
N LYS A 147 27.23 5.82 0.56
CA LYS A 147 25.77 5.98 0.64
C LYS A 147 25.26 7.39 0.25
N PRO A 148 25.86 8.52 0.71
CA PRO A 148 25.41 9.85 0.30
C PRO A 148 25.57 10.13 -1.20
N LEU A 149 26.63 9.59 -1.81
CA LEU A 149 26.92 9.77 -3.24
C LEU A 149 25.95 8.95 -4.10
N VAL A 150 25.57 7.76 -3.61
CA VAL A 150 24.56 6.90 -4.24
C VAL A 150 23.18 7.50 -4.12
N HIS A 151 22.77 8.02 -2.95
CA HIS A 151 21.49 8.72 -2.80
C HIS A 151 21.33 9.89 -3.77
N ARG A 152 22.42 10.62 -4.02
CA ARG A 152 22.42 11.73 -4.99
C ARG A 152 22.21 11.24 -6.45
N LEU A 153 22.50 9.98 -6.75
CA LEU A 153 22.48 9.42 -8.10
C LEU A 153 21.23 8.58 -8.39
N VAL A 154 20.74 7.80 -7.42
CA VAL A 154 19.59 6.88 -7.55
C VAL A 154 18.41 7.24 -6.64
N GLY A 155 18.49 8.36 -5.91
CA GLY A 155 17.42 8.81 -5.02
C GLY A 155 17.40 8.10 -3.66
N HIS A 156 16.25 8.18 -3.00
CA HIS A 156 16.02 7.58 -1.68
C HIS A 156 14.98 6.47 -1.79
N PRO A 157 15.33 5.30 -2.36
CA PRO A 157 14.39 4.21 -2.47
C PRO A 157 14.07 3.68 -1.07
N GLY A 158 12.79 3.52 -0.80
CA GLY A 158 12.31 3.28 0.56
C GLY A 158 11.00 2.53 0.53
N TYR A 159 10.79 1.75 1.57
CA TYR A 159 9.59 0.98 1.83
C TYR A 159 8.95 1.50 3.12
N PHE A 160 7.64 1.68 3.07
CA PHE A 160 6.81 1.95 4.24
C PHE A 160 5.65 0.97 4.30
N ARG A 161 5.35 0.52 5.51
CA ARG A 161 4.07 -0.08 5.87
C ARG A 161 3.43 0.76 6.96
N PHE A 162 2.18 1.13 6.73
CA PHE A 162 1.40 1.99 7.59
C PHE A 162 0.28 1.20 8.26
N GLU A 163 -0.02 1.59 9.48
CA GLU A 163 -1.33 1.40 10.09
C GLU A 163 -2.07 2.74 9.96
N SER A 164 -3.25 2.68 9.35
CA SER A 164 -4.06 3.85 9.03
C SER A 164 -5.50 3.67 9.45
N SER A 165 -6.07 4.73 10.00
CA SER A 165 -7.51 4.92 10.07
C SER A 165 -8.04 5.24 8.66
N PHE A 166 -9.26 4.81 8.37
CA PHE A 166 -9.91 5.14 7.11
C PHE A 166 -11.36 5.57 7.30
N GLU A 167 -11.79 6.41 6.38
CA GLU A 167 -13.19 6.71 6.10
C GLU A 167 -13.46 6.41 4.63
N SER A 168 -14.56 5.73 4.35
CA SER A 168 -14.97 5.41 2.99
C SER A 168 -16.45 5.71 2.80
N THR A 169 -16.77 6.31 1.65
CA THR A 169 -18.14 6.47 1.17
C THR A 169 -18.29 5.64 -0.10
N VAL A 170 -19.17 4.64 -0.08
CA VAL A 170 -19.55 3.86 -1.25
C VAL A 170 -20.91 4.36 -1.74
N HIS A 171 -20.99 4.77 -3.01
CA HIS A 171 -22.23 5.24 -3.60
C HIS A 171 -23.01 4.05 -4.15
N THR A 172 -24.20 3.80 -3.60
CA THR A 172 -25.08 2.70 -3.99
C THR A 172 -26.42 3.23 -4.48
N ASP A 173 -27.25 2.37 -5.09
CA ASP A 173 -28.63 2.72 -5.47
C ASP A 173 -29.49 3.20 -4.29
N GLY A 174 -29.18 2.72 -3.08
CA GLY A 174 -29.83 3.14 -1.83
C GLY A 174 -29.29 4.44 -1.23
N GLY A 175 -28.33 5.09 -1.90
CA GLY A 175 -27.63 6.27 -1.41
C GLY A 175 -26.20 5.97 -0.92
N PRO A 176 -25.51 6.99 -0.39
CA PRO A 176 -24.13 6.87 0.08
C PRO A 176 -24.07 6.04 1.37
N ASP A 177 -23.19 5.03 1.35
CA ASP A 177 -22.94 4.11 2.46
C ASP A 177 -21.55 4.39 3.07
N LYS A 178 -21.52 4.90 4.30
CA LYS A 178 -20.29 5.30 4.97
C LYS A 178 -19.75 4.21 5.87
N ARG A 179 -18.44 3.95 5.80
CA ARG A 179 -17.72 3.00 6.64
C ARG A 179 -16.43 3.62 7.14
N GLY A 180 -15.97 3.16 8.29
CA GLY A 180 -14.67 3.52 8.82
C GLY A 180 -14.04 2.37 9.60
N GLY A 181 -12.77 2.50 9.91
CA GLY A 181 -12.02 1.48 10.65
C GLY A 181 -10.52 1.72 10.54
N SER A 182 -9.74 0.66 10.70
CA SER A 182 -8.29 0.67 10.50
C SER A 182 -7.85 -0.33 9.44
N THR A 183 -6.71 -0.08 8.82
CA THR A 183 -6.12 -0.96 7.84
C THR A 183 -4.60 -0.86 7.80
N LEU A 184 -3.98 -1.86 7.14
CA LEU A 184 -2.60 -1.82 6.73
C LEU A 184 -2.49 -1.53 5.23
N HIS A 185 -1.63 -0.58 4.87
CA HIS A 185 -1.28 -0.29 3.48
C HIS A 185 0.20 0.05 3.36
N GLU A 186 0.69 0.12 2.13
CA GLU A 186 2.11 0.22 1.86
C GLU A 186 2.40 1.27 0.79
N LEU A 187 3.54 1.92 0.96
CA LEU A 187 4.17 2.79 -0.03
C LEU A 187 5.56 2.27 -0.33
N VAL A 188 5.85 2.04 -1.60
CA VAL A 188 7.21 1.86 -2.08
C VAL A 188 7.49 2.99 -3.05
N ALA A 189 8.56 3.73 -2.81
CA ALA A 189 9.10 4.65 -3.81
C ALA A 189 10.52 4.21 -4.12
N LEU A 190 10.88 4.21 -5.39
CA LEU A 190 12.11 3.67 -5.95
C LEU A 190 12.99 4.75 -6.58
N ALA A 191 12.44 5.94 -6.81
CA ALA A 191 13.13 7.14 -7.25
C ALA A 191 13.18 8.20 -6.13
#